data_AF-A0A160MAS0-F1
#
_entry.id   AF-A0A160MAS0-F1
#
_cell.length_a   1.000
_cell.length_b   1.000
_cell.length_c   1.000
_cell.angle_alpha   90.00
_cell.angle_beta   90.00
_cell.angle_gamma   90.00
#
_symmetry.space_group_name_H-M   'P 1'
#
loop_
_entity.id
_entity.type
_entity.pdbx_description
1 polymer ?
#
loop_
_entity_poly.entity_id
_entity_poly.type
_entity_poly.pdbx_seq_one_letter_code
_entity_poly.pdbx_strand_id
1 'polypeptide(L)'
;MKVIKENAIVTTLGDTLEELQITKNFLAVESKVRPATIGDLVNGKAKAIQFDTLTAVINALNRIALEQGKTRRYDVNDVFVFKLTEKGAE
;
A
#
# COMPACT_ATOMS: atom_id res chain seq x y z
N MET A 1 -16.40 27.58 11.58
CA MET A 1 -16.27 26.67 10.42
C MET A 1 -16.42 25.24 10.92
N LYS A 2 -17.37 24.44 10.41
CA LYS A 2 -17.50 23.02 10.81
C LYS A 2 -16.63 22.17 9.89
N VAL A 3 -15.63 21.48 10.44
CA VAL A 3 -14.89 20.44 9.72
C VAL A 3 -15.82 19.23 9.61
N ILE A 4 -16.16 18.85 8.38
CA ILE A 4 -16.86 17.59 8.12
C ILE A 4 -15.78 16.50 8.13
N LYS A 5 -15.88 15.57 9.10
CA LYS A 5 -14.99 14.41 9.16
C LYS A 5 -15.63 13.28 8.36
N GLU A 6 -14.95 12.79 7.33
CA GLU A 6 -15.39 11.65 6.53
C GLU A 6 -14.43 10.48 6.70
N ASN A 7 -14.94 9.25 6.63
CA ASN A 7 -14.05 8.09 6.57
C ASN A 7 -13.62 7.88 5.13
N ALA A 8 -12.33 7.63 4.92
CA ALA A 8 -11.77 7.37 3.60
C ALA A 8 -10.80 6.19 3.64
N ILE A 9 -10.65 5.53 2.49
CA ILE A 9 -9.57 4.57 2.26
C ILE A 9 -8.28 5.36 2.07
N VAL A 10 -7.25 5.03 2.85
CA VAL A 10 -5.92 5.63 2.78
C VAL A 10 -4.90 4.52 2.58
N THR A 11 -3.95 4.74 1.67
CA THR A 11 -2.84 3.80 1.47
C THR A 11 -1.88 3.80 2.66
N THR A 12 -1.38 2.63 3.01
CA THR A 12 -0.33 2.38 4.01
C THR A 12 0.88 1.68 3.40
N LEU A 13 0.85 1.46 2.07
CA LEU A 13 1.90 0.73 1.37
C LEU A 13 3.27 1.41 1.50
N GLY A 14 3.32 2.75 1.59
CA GLY A 14 4.57 3.48 1.81
C GLY A 14 5.28 3.05 3.09
N ASP A 15 4.54 3.03 4.21
CA ASP A 15 5.06 2.63 5.52
C ASP A 15 5.56 1.17 5.50
N THR A 16 4.83 0.30 4.81
CA THR A 16 5.21 -1.10 4.60
C THR A 16 6.53 -1.25 3.81
N LEU A 17 6.75 -0.43 2.78
CA LEU A 17 8.00 -0.43 2.02
C LEU A 17 9.18 0.05 2.87
N GLU A 18 8.96 1.06 3.71
CA GLU A 18 9.97 1.57 4.65
C GLU A 18 10.35 0.51 5.69
N GLU A 19 9.36 -0.20 6.26
CA GLU A 19 9.61 -1.29 7.20
C GLU A 19 10.45 -2.41 6.57
N LEU A 20 10.15 -2.79 5.33
CA LEU A 20 10.89 -3.79 4.57
C LEU A 20 12.22 -3.28 3.97
N GLN A 21 12.50 -1.98 4.10
CA GLN A 21 13.66 -1.30 3.49
C GLN A 21 13.79 -1.57 1.97
N ILE A 22 12.66 -1.60 1.27
CA ILE A 22 12.61 -1.83 -0.18
C ILE A 22 12.06 -0.61 -0.92
N THR A 23 12.37 -0.52 -2.21
CA THR A 23 11.83 0.55 -3.06
C THR A 23 10.54 0.12 -3.75
N LYS A 24 9.71 1.09 -4.14
CA LYS A 24 8.52 0.85 -4.98
C LYS A 24 8.85 0.11 -6.30
N ASN A 25 10.03 0.36 -6.87
CA ASN A 25 10.48 -0.29 -8.10
C ASN A 25 10.83 -1.76 -7.86
N PHE A 26 11.49 -2.05 -6.72
CA PHE A 26 11.76 -3.42 -6.31
C PHE A 26 10.46 -4.20 -6.13
N LEU A 27 9.49 -3.64 -5.39
CA LEU A 27 8.17 -4.27 -5.25
C LEU A 27 7.49 -4.51 -6.60
N ALA A 28 7.54 -3.55 -7.53
CA ALA A 28 6.93 -3.69 -8.85
C ALA A 28 7.47 -4.90 -9.64
N VAL A 29 8.79 -5.13 -9.58
CA VAL A 29 9.43 -6.29 -10.20
C VAL A 29 8.96 -7.58 -9.53
N GLU A 30 9.03 -7.63 -8.20
CA GLU A 30 8.69 -8.83 -7.42
C GLU A 30 7.20 -9.21 -7.52
N SER A 31 6.31 -8.23 -7.52
CA SER A 31 4.87 -8.46 -7.64
C SER A 31 4.40 -8.62 -9.08
N LYS A 32 5.27 -8.37 -10.07
CA LYS A 32 4.93 -8.32 -11.50
C LYS A 32 3.81 -7.31 -11.80
N VAL A 33 3.71 -6.26 -10.98
CA VAL A 33 2.75 -5.17 -11.16
C VAL A 33 3.47 -3.99 -11.80
N ARG A 34 2.78 -3.29 -12.71
CA ARG A 34 3.39 -2.15 -13.42
C ARG A 34 3.92 -1.11 -12.40
N PRO A 35 5.14 -0.57 -12.58
CA PRO A 35 5.72 0.43 -11.68
C PRO A 35 4.83 1.65 -11.44
N ALA A 36 4.09 2.09 -12.47
CA ALA A 36 3.13 3.18 -12.35
C ALA A 36 2.02 2.85 -11.35
N THR A 37 1.48 1.63 -11.38
CA THR A 37 0.44 1.18 -10.46
C THR A 37 0.95 1.12 -9.02
N ILE A 38 2.14 0.56 -8.78
CA ILE A 38 2.75 0.60 -7.43
C ILE A 38 3.01 2.05 -7.00
N GLY A 39 3.48 2.90 -7.90
CA GLY A 39 3.65 4.33 -7.65
C GLY A 39 2.36 5.02 -7.24
N ASP A 40 1.25 4.75 -7.94
CA ASP A 40 -0.06 5.32 -7.61
C ASP A 40 -0.58 4.82 -6.26
N LEU A 41 -0.34 3.54 -5.94
CA LEU A 41 -0.70 2.96 -4.64
C LEU A 41 0.08 3.62 -3.51
N VAL A 42 1.41 3.73 -3.63
CA VAL A 42 2.26 4.33 -2.59
C VAL A 42 1.93 5.81 -2.38
N ASN A 43 1.65 6.56 -3.44
CA ASN A 43 1.36 7.99 -3.35
C ASN A 43 -0.11 8.34 -3.08
N GLY A 44 -0.97 7.34 -2.82
CA GLY A 44 -2.40 7.56 -2.56
C GLY A 44 -3.19 8.09 -3.77
N LYS A 45 -2.67 7.92 -4.99
CA LYS A 45 -3.30 8.36 -6.25
C LYS A 45 -4.20 7.28 -6.87
N ALA A 46 -4.10 6.04 -6.38
CA ALA A 46 -4.93 4.93 -6.84
C ALA A 46 -6.41 5.15 -6.46
N LYS A 47 -7.29 5.21 -7.46
CA LYS A 47 -8.75 5.30 -7.27
C LYS A 47 -9.42 3.94 -7.15
N ALA A 48 -8.79 2.90 -7.67
CA ALA A 48 -9.26 1.54 -7.66
C ALA A 48 -8.07 0.59 -7.72
N ILE A 49 -8.27 -0.63 -7.22
CA ILE A 49 -7.33 -1.74 -7.35
C ILE A 49 -8.11 -3.02 -7.66
N GLN A 50 -7.60 -3.82 -8.58
CA GLN A 50 -8.13 -5.15 -8.85
C GLN A 50 -7.65 -6.14 -7.78
N PHE A 51 -8.49 -7.09 -7.37
CA PHE A 51 -8.11 -8.07 -6.35
C PHE A 51 -6.89 -8.90 -6.74
N ASP A 52 -6.72 -9.24 -8.02
CA ASP A 52 -5.52 -9.95 -8.50
C ASP A 52 -4.25 -9.11 -8.29
N THR A 53 -4.34 -7.79 -8.50
CA THR A 53 -3.22 -6.87 -8.26
C THR A 53 -2.92 -6.77 -6.77
N LEU A 54 -3.94 -6.63 -5.93
CA LEU A 54 -3.78 -6.60 -4.47
C LEU A 54 -3.15 -7.90 -3.96
N THR A 55 -3.62 -9.04 -4.45
CA THR A 55 -3.10 -10.37 -4.12
C THR A 55 -1.64 -10.51 -4.53
N ALA A 56 -1.27 -10.07 -5.74
CA ALA A 56 0.10 -10.10 -6.22
C ALA A 56 1.04 -9.24 -5.36
N VAL A 57 0.59 -8.06 -4.93
CA VAL A 57 1.34 -7.18 -4.02
C VAL A 57 1.53 -7.85 -2.65
N ILE A 58 0.46 -8.32 -2.02
CA ILE A 58 0.54 -8.93 -0.67
C ILE A 58 1.41 -10.20 -0.69
N ASN A 59 1.31 -11.03 -1.74
CA ASN A 59 2.17 -12.20 -1.89
C ASN A 59 3.64 -11.83 -2.06
N ALA A 60 3.94 -10.78 -2.83
CA ALA A 60 5.31 -10.29 -2.98
C ALA A 60 5.86 -9.75 -1.65
N LEU A 61 5.10 -8.95 -0.91
CA LEU A 61 5.49 -8.44 0.42
C LEU A 61 5.82 -9.59 1.38
N ASN A 62 4.96 -10.59 1.46
CA ASN A 62 5.19 -11.75 2.33
C ASN A 62 6.38 -12.59 1.89
N ARG A 63 6.60 -12.77 0.57
CA ARG A 63 7.79 -13.47 0.07
C ARG A 63 9.07 -12.74 0.43
N ILE A 64 9.12 -11.43 0.19
CA ILE A 64 10.27 -10.57 0.53
C ILE A 64 10.55 -10.63 2.04
N ALA A 65 9.51 -10.54 2.87
CA ALA A 65 9.65 -10.64 4.31
C ALA A 65 10.26 -11.97 4.76
N LEU A 66 9.80 -13.08 4.16
CA LEU A 66 10.33 -14.41 4.42
C LEU A 66 11.81 -14.53 4.00
N GLU A 67 12.17 -14.01 2.83
CA GLU A 67 13.55 -13.99 2.32
C GLU A 67 14.47 -13.15 3.21
N GLN A 68 13.95 -12.08 3.82
CA GLN A 68 14.65 -11.25 4.81
C GLN A 68 14.69 -11.89 6.22
N GLY A 69 14.12 -13.08 6.42
CA GLY A 69 14.06 -13.75 7.72
C GLY A 69 13.10 -13.10 8.72
N LYS A 70 12.16 -12.26 8.25
CA LYS A 70 11.13 -11.64 9.10
C LYS A 70 9.98 -12.62 9.36
N THR A 71 9.46 -12.60 10.59
CA THR A 71 8.32 -13.43 11.00
C THR A 71 6.97 -12.76 10.75
N ARG A 72 6.96 -11.45 10.49
CA ARG A 72 5.74 -10.67 10.22
C ARG A 72 5.10 -11.10 8.90
N ARG A 73 3.78 -11.30 8.91
CA ARG A 73 2.96 -11.47 7.71
C ARG A 73 2.19 -10.19 7.40
N TYR A 74 2.17 -9.84 6.13
CA TYR A 74 1.50 -8.67 5.59
C TYR A 74 0.11 -9.03 5.06
N ASP A 75 -0.86 -8.15 5.27
CA ASP A 75 -2.25 -8.31 4.83
C ASP A 75 -2.79 -7.06 4.10
N VAL A 76 -4.11 -6.96 3.94
CA VAL A 76 -4.75 -5.82 3.24
C VAL A 76 -4.52 -4.48 3.96
N ASN A 77 -4.41 -4.48 5.29
CA ASN A 77 -4.15 -3.29 6.11
C ASN A 77 -2.75 -2.72 5.88
N ASP A 78 -1.83 -3.53 5.36
CA ASP A 78 -0.49 -3.11 4.95
C ASP A 78 -0.43 -2.45 3.57
N VAL A 79 -1.58 -2.42 2.89
CA VAL A 79 -1.77 -1.72 1.62
C VAL A 79 -2.78 -0.57 1.79
N PHE A 80 -3.88 -0.80 2.51
CA PHE A 80 -4.95 0.17 2.72
C PHE A 80 -5.59 0.07 4.10
N VAL A 81 -5.94 1.21 4.68
CA VAL A 81 -6.77 1.29 5.89
C VAL A 81 -7.96 2.20 5.68
N PHE A 82 -9.04 1.95 6.42
CA PHE A 82 -10.20 2.85 6.46
C PHE A 82 -10.10 3.71 7.72
N LYS A 83 -9.84 5.02 7.56
CA LYS A 83 -9.68 5.93 8.70
C LYS A 83 -10.37 7.26 8.48
N LEU A 84 -10.64 7.95 9.60
CA LEU A 84 -11.20 9.28 9.60
C LEU A 84 -10.20 10.27 9.01
N THR A 85 -10.60 11.01 7.99
CA THR A 85 -9.80 12.07 7.39
C THR A 85 -10.45 13.42 7.64
N GLU A 86 -9.62 14.43 7.88
CA GLU A 86 -10.04 15.83 7.95
C GLU A 86 -9.75 16.42 6.58
N LYS A 87 -10.76 16.50 5.71
CA LYS A 87 -10.59 17.15 4.41
C LYS A 87 -10.49 18.67 4.64
N GLY A 88 -9.27 19.19 4.60
CA GLY A 88 -9.02 20.61 4.41
C GLY A 88 -9.42 20.99 2.98
N ALA A 89 -10.20 22.07 2.84
CA ALA A 89 -10.41 22.69 1.54
C ALA A 89 -9.06 23.22 1.02
N GLU A 90 -8.52 22.55 0.00
CA GLU A 90 -7.60 23.16 -0.96
C GLU A 90 -8.32 23.29 -2.30
#